data_AF-A0ABD5QVU0-F1
#
_entry.id   AF-A0ABD5QVU0-F1
#
_cell.length_a   1.000
_cell.length_b   1.000
_cell.length_c   1.000
_cell.angle_alpha   90.00
_cell.angle_beta   90.00
_cell.angle_gamma   90.00
#
_symmetry.space_group_name_H-M   'P 1'
#
loop_
_entity.id
_entity.type
_entity.pdbx_description
1 polymer ?
#
loop_
_entity_poly.entity_id
_entity_poly.type
_entity_poly.pdbx_seq_one_letter_code
_entity_poly.pdbx_strand_id
1 'polypeptide(L)'
;MLLVVTYSEAARTGLRNACRRHDDQVARRFGRAALLEATAYGAFLALRLRETHGDAVQIERTEPFNEFTLVDDAVREAASAYADRETRSTPYASFAAGTDHPDPETMKRREL
;
A
#
# COMPACT_ATOMS: atom_id res chain seq x y z
N MET A 1 -11.40 -1.66 -3.42
CA MET A 1 -11.41 -2.06 -1.99
C MET A 1 -11.41 -0.81 -1.13
N LEU A 2 -11.68 -0.93 0.18
CA LEU A 2 -11.54 0.18 1.12
C LEU A 2 -10.32 -0.08 2.00
N LEU A 3 -9.28 0.75 1.87
CA LEU A 3 -8.13 0.72 2.75
C LEU A 3 -8.46 1.52 4.01
N VAL A 4 -8.42 0.85 5.16
CA VAL A 4 -8.58 1.48 6.47
C VAL A 4 -7.25 1.41 7.21
N VAL A 5 -6.70 2.56 7.60
CA VAL A 5 -5.43 2.67 8.34
C VAL A 5 -5.70 3.30 9.70
N THR A 6 -5.08 2.73 10.74
CA THR A 6 -5.24 3.21 12.12
C THR A 6 -3.92 3.73 12.70
N TYR A 7 -3.98 4.87 13.38
CA TYR A 7 -2.82 5.59 13.91
C TYR A 7 -2.70 5.57 15.44
N SER A 8 -3.74 5.11 16.15
CA SER A 8 -3.71 4.93 17.61
C SER A 8 -3.91 3.47 18.02
N GLU A 9 -3.44 3.12 19.20
CA GLU A 9 -3.61 1.76 19.75
C GLU A 9 -5.10 1.40 19.93
N ALA A 10 -5.92 2.36 20.35
CA ALA A 10 -7.36 2.20 20.48
C ALA A 10 -8.03 1.92 19.12
N ALA A 11 -7.72 2.73 18.10
CA ALA A 11 -8.24 2.54 16.76
C ALA A 11 -7.80 1.20 16.15
N ARG A 12 -6.53 0.81 16.35
CA ARG A 12 -6.01 -0.49 15.90
C ARG A 12 -6.72 -1.66 16.56
N THR A 13 -7.03 -1.54 17.85
CA THR A 13 -7.80 -2.55 18.58
C THR A 13 -9.23 -2.62 18.05
N GLY A 14 -9.86 -1.47 17.78
CA GLY A 14 -11.16 -1.38 17.13
C GLY A 14 -11.18 -2.06 15.76
N LEU A 15 -10.20 -1.77 14.90
CA LEU A 15 -10.07 -2.38 13.58
C LEU A 15 -9.90 -3.90 13.69
N ARG A 16 -9.05 -4.38 14.61
CA ARG A 16 -8.85 -5.81 14.86
C ARG A 16 -10.15 -6.49 15.26
N ASN A 17 -10.93 -5.87 16.13
CA ASN A 17 -12.21 -6.41 16.60
C ASN A 17 -13.26 -6.43 15.48
N ALA A 18 -13.37 -5.35 14.70
CA ALA A 18 -14.24 -5.28 13.54
C ALA A 18 -13.89 -6.38 12.52
N CYS A 19 -12.61 -6.52 12.19
CA CYS A 19 -12.14 -7.56 11.26
C CYS A 19 -12.45 -8.97 11.77
N ARG A 20 -12.28 -9.24 13.08
CA ARG A 20 -12.58 -10.56 13.66
C ARG A 20 -14.07 -10.90 13.62
N ARG A 21 -14.95 -9.91 13.73
CA ARG A 21 -16.40 -10.11 13.78
C ARG A 21 -17.06 -10.15 12.40
N HIS A 22 -16.42 -9.54 11.40
CA HIS A 22 -16.94 -9.37 10.04
C HIS A 22 -15.87 -9.81 9.04
N ASP A 23 -15.35 -11.02 9.19
CA ASP A 23 -14.26 -11.54 8.37
C ASP A 23 -14.66 -11.72 6.90
N ASP A 24 -15.95 -11.95 6.65
CA ASP A 24 -16.59 -11.96 5.33
C ASP A 24 -16.49 -10.63 4.57
N GLN A 25 -16.24 -9.52 5.28
CA GLN A 25 -16.04 -8.19 4.69
C GLN A 25 -14.56 -7.79 4.61
N VAL A 26 -13.64 -8.68 4.97
CA VAL A 26 -12.19 -8.38 5.03
C VAL A 26 -11.47 -9.09 3.89
N ALA A 27 -11.08 -8.33 2.87
CA ALA A 27 -10.22 -8.82 1.80
C ALA A 27 -8.80 -9.13 2.28
N ARG A 28 -8.21 -8.28 3.14
CA ARG A 28 -6.84 -8.49 3.68
C ARG A 28 -6.57 -7.72 4.97
N ARG A 29 -5.64 -8.21 5.80
CA ARG A 29 -5.21 -7.58 7.08
C ARG A 29 -3.71 -7.29 7.09
N PHE A 30 -3.33 -6.14 7.64
CA PHE A 30 -1.95 -5.62 7.67
C PHE A 30 -1.54 -5.05 9.04
N GLY A 31 -1.98 -5.67 10.13
CA GLY A 31 -1.60 -5.28 11.49
C GLY A 31 -2.22 -3.96 11.97
N ARG A 32 -1.86 -2.81 11.38
CA ARG A 32 -2.45 -1.48 11.62
C ARG A 32 -3.44 -1.02 10.53
N ALA A 33 -3.51 -1.77 9.44
CA ALA A 33 -4.43 -1.49 8.35
C ALA A 33 -5.19 -2.75 7.93
N ALA A 34 -6.29 -2.57 7.20
CA ALA A 34 -7.03 -3.65 6.56
C ALA A 34 -7.61 -3.16 5.22
N LEU A 35 -7.75 -4.07 4.27
CA LEU A 35 -8.58 -3.87 3.08
C LEU A 35 -9.93 -4.52 3.37
N LEU A 36 -10.98 -3.70 3.37
CA LEU A 36 -12.36 -4.16 3.39
C LEU A 36 -12.91 -4.25 1.98
N GLU A 37 -13.93 -5.09 1.83
CA GLU A 37 -14.73 -5.14 0.62
C GLU A 37 -15.36 -3.78 0.34
N ALA A 38 -15.41 -3.39 -0.93
CA ALA A 38 -15.99 -2.12 -1.36
C ALA A 38 -17.54 -2.20 -1.46
N THR A 39 -18.16 -2.79 -0.45
CA THR A 39 -19.61 -2.90 -0.30
C THR A 39 -20.13 -1.76 0.58
N ALA A 40 -21.45 -1.51 0.53
CA ALA A 40 -22.08 -0.56 1.45
C ALA A 40 -21.84 -0.93 2.93
N TYR A 41 -21.79 -2.23 3.23
CA TYR A 41 -21.53 -2.70 4.59
C TYR A 41 -20.07 -2.54 5.00
N GLY A 42 -19.10 -2.82 4.11
CA GLY A 42 -17.69 -2.52 4.34
C GLY A 42 -17.45 -1.02 4.58
N ALA A 43 -18.13 -0.15 3.82
CA ALA A 43 -18.10 1.30 4.05
C ALA A 43 -18.68 1.68 5.41
N PHE A 44 -19.82 1.11 5.80
CA PHE A 44 -20.41 1.32 7.12
C PHE A 44 -19.44 0.94 8.25
N LEU A 45 -18.77 -0.22 8.15
CA LEU A 45 -17.79 -0.66 9.15
C LEU A 45 -16.62 0.32 9.27
N ALA A 46 -16.07 0.77 8.13
CA ALA A 46 -14.99 1.74 8.10
C ALA A 46 -15.40 3.09 8.71
N LEU A 47 -16.55 3.64 8.29
CA LEU A 47 -17.07 4.91 8.79
C LEU A 47 -17.37 4.85 10.28
N ARG A 48 -18.02 3.78 10.77
CA ARG A 48 -18.27 3.60 12.20
C ARG A 48 -16.98 3.60 13.02
N LEU A 49 -15.92 2.97 12.51
CA LEU A 49 -14.61 3.00 13.18
C LEU A 49 -14.05 4.42 13.24
N ARG A 50 -14.17 5.20 12.15
CA ARG A 50 -13.76 6.61 12.10
C ARG A 50 -14.59 7.48 13.04
N GLU A 51 -15.91 7.33 13.10
CA GLU A 51 -16.75 8.05 14.05
C GLU A 51 -16.35 7.76 15.52
N THR A 52 -15.86 6.55 15.79
CA THR A 52 -15.44 6.15 17.15
C THR A 52 -14.06 6.71 17.53
N HIS A 53 -13.16 6.91 16.56
CA HIS A 53 -11.75 7.18 16.82
C HIS A 53 -11.20 8.44 16.12
N GLY A 54 -12.04 9.18 15.40
CA GLY A 54 -11.72 10.40 14.70
C GLY A 54 -10.58 10.25 13.70
N ASP A 55 -9.67 11.23 13.71
CA ASP A 55 -8.52 11.34 12.81
C ASP A 55 -7.47 10.23 13.00
N ALA A 56 -7.63 9.39 14.03
CA ALA A 56 -6.84 8.17 14.17
C ALA A 56 -7.22 7.08 13.15
N VAL A 57 -8.20 7.33 12.26
CA VAL A 57 -8.65 6.42 11.21
C VAL A 57 -8.67 7.14 9.86
N GLN A 58 -7.87 6.65 8.93
CA GLN A 58 -7.92 7.04 7.52
C GLN A 58 -8.63 5.98 6.71
N ILE A 59 -9.45 6.41 5.75
CA ILE A 59 -10.20 5.55 4.85
C ILE A 59 -9.96 6.02 3.42
N GLU A 60 -9.46 5.13 2.57
CA GLU A 60 -9.27 5.39 1.15
C GLU A 60 -10.02 4.36 0.32
N ARG A 61 -10.62 4.79 -0.79
CA ARG A 61 -11.06 3.86 -1.83
C ARG A 61 -9.87 3.58 -2.73
N THR A 62 -9.46 2.32 -2.78
CA THR A 62 -8.26 1.90 -3.52
C THR A 62 -8.61 0.93 -4.64
N GLU A 63 -7.78 0.99 -5.67
CA GLU A 63 -7.73 0.03 -6.76
C GLU A 63 -6.38 -0.71 -6.70
N PRO A 64 -6.32 -1.99 -7.12
CA PRO A 64 -5.05 -2.70 -7.21
C PRO A 64 -4.07 -1.96 -8.13
N PHE A 65 -2.82 -1.87 -7.70
CA PHE A 65 -1.75 -1.36 -8.57
C PHE A 65 -1.43 -2.43 -9.64
N ASN A 66 -1.51 -2.05 -10.92
CA ASN A 66 -1.15 -2.90 -12.05
C ASN A 66 0.14 -2.37 -12.70
N GLU A 67 1.26 -2.98 -12.34
CA GLU A 67 2.58 -2.59 -12.79
C GLU A 67 2.76 -2.75 -14.30
N PHE A 68 2.04 -3.65 -14.97
CA PHE A 68 2.19 -3.86 -16.42
C PHE A 68 1.47 -2.80 -17.24
N THR A 69 0.56 -2.04 -16.62
CA THR A 69 -0.19 -0.96 -17.29
C THR A 69 0.31 0.42 -16.89
N LEU A 70 0.74 0.59 -15.64
CA LEU A 70 1.07 1.91 -15.07
C LEU A 70 2.56 2.25 -15.10
N VAL A 71 3.45 1.27 -15.28
CA VAL A 71 4.90 1.54 -15.33
C VAL A 71 5.54 0.94 -16.57
N ASP A 72 6.54 1.65 -17.10
CA ASP A 72 7.35 1.15 -18.20
C ASP A 72 8.13 -0.11 -17.78
N ASP A 73 8.39 -0.99 -18.75
CA ASP A 73 9.16 -2.22 -18.56
C ASP A 73 10.52 -1.97 -17.91
N ALA A 74 11.20 -0.89 -18.32
CA ALA A 74 12.49 -0.50 -17.77
C ALA A 74 12.49 -0.29 -16.24
N VAL A 75 11.38 0.20 -15.67
CA VAL A 75 11.25 0.37 -14.21
C VAL A 75 11.12 -1.00 -13.53
N ARG A 76 10.34 -1.91 -14.12
CA ARG A 76 10.14 -3.27 -13.59
C ARG A 76 11.42 -4.09 -13.68
N GLU A 77 12.11 -4.02 -14.82
CA GLU A 77 13.40 -4.68 -15.05
C GLU A 77 14.47 -4.18 -14.07
N ALA A 78 14.56 -2.86 -13.87
CA ALA A 78 15.49 -2.28 -12.91
C ALA A 78 15.18 -2.67 -11.47
N ALA A 79 13.90 -2.75 -11.08
CA ALA A 79 13.51 -3.22 -9.75
C ALA A 79 13.94 -4.67 -9.50
N SER A 80 13.76 -5.56 -10.49
CA SER A 80 14.21 -6.96 -10.42
C SER A 80 15.75 -7.04 -10.35
N ALA A 81 16.44 -6.39 -11.27
CA ALA A 81 17.91 -6.41 -11.32
C ALA A 81 18.53 -5.82 -10.04
N TYR A 82 17.93 -4.77 -9.49
CA TYR A 82 18.38 -4.18 -8.24
C TYR A 82 18.13 -5.09 -7.04
N ALA A 83 17.01 -5.82 -6.98
CA ALA A 83 16.74 -6.79 -5.93
C ALA A 83 17.79 -7.91 -5.90
N ASP A 84 18.26 -8.33 -7.07
CA ASP A 84 19.25 -9.39 -7.27
C ASP A 84 20.72 -8.90 -7.28
N ARG A 85 20.95 -7.62 -6.95
CA ARG A 85 22.31 -7.05 -6.93
C ARG A 85 23.25 -7.82 -6.00
N GLU A 86 24.51 -7.91 -6.42
CA GLU A 86 25.54 -8.62 -5.69
C GLU A 86 25.78 -8.05 -4.28
N THR A 87 25.91 -6.73 -4.17
CA THR A 87 26.18 -6.05 -2.90
C THR A 87 24.91 -5.36 -2.37
N ARG A 88 24.33 -5.91 -1.30
CA ARG A 88 23.09 -5.39 -0.69
C ARG A 88 23.20 -3.95 -0.18
N SER A 89 24.38 -3.48 0.17
CA SER A 89 24.60 -2.09 0.61
C SER A 89 24.65 -1.10 -0.54
N THR A 90 24.78 -1.53 -1.80
CA THR A 90 24.85 -0.62 -2.95
C THR A 90 23.53 0.10 -3.15
N PRO A 91 23.49 1.45 -3.07
CA PRO A 91 22.28 2.23 -3.35
C PRO A 91 21.88 2.15 -4.82
N TYR A 92 20.58 2.33 -5.12
CA TYR A 92 20.09 2.24 -6.49
C TYR A 92 20.77 3.22 -7.45
N ALA A 93 21.03 4.46 -7.03
CA ALA A 93 21.70 5.46 -7.87
C ALA A 93 23.10 5.00 -8.33
N SER A 94 23.88 4.38 -7.44
CA SER A 94 25.19 3.83 -7.78
C SER A 94 25.09 2.56 -8.61
N PHE A 95 24.05 1.75 -8.40
CA PHE A 95 23.78 0.54 -9.19
C PHE A 95 23.37 0.87 -10.63
N ALA A 96 22.50 1.86 -10.82
CA ALA A 96 22.01 2.24 -12.14
C ALA A 96 23.07 3.01 -12.96
N ALA A 97 24.02 3.67 -12.29
CA ALA A 97 25.08 4.42 -12.94
C ALA A 97 25.92 3.52 -13.86
N GLY A 98 25.92 3.83 -15.15
CA GLY A 98 26.64 3.04 -16.16
C GLY A 98 25.90 1.78 -16.63
N THR A 99 24.61 1.66 -16.32
CA THR A 99 23.70 0.63 -16.87
C THR A 99 22.61 1.29 -17.73
N ASP A 100 21.82 0.48 -18.44
CA ASP A 100 20.65 0.95 -19.18
C ASP A 100 19.41 1.16 -18.29
N HIS A 101 19.53 0.99 -16.97
CA HIS A 101 18.43 1.20 -16.03
C HIS A 101 18.11 2.69 -15.84
N PRO A 102 16.83 3.04 -15.61
CA PRO A 102 16.39 4.42 -15.49
C PRO A 102 17.06 5.13 -14.32
N ASP A 103 17.53 6.34 -14.59
CA ASP A 103 18.08 7.24 -13.59
C ASP A 103 17.01 7.61 -12.54
N PRO A 104 17.33 7.52 -11.23
CA PRO A 104 16.35 7.78 -10.18
C PRO A 104 15.83 9.22 -10.14
N GLU A 105 16.60 10.24 -10.55
CA GLU A 105 16.09 11.62 -10.62
C GLU A 105 15.08 11.78 -11.75
N THR A 106 15.24 11.02 -12.83
CA THR A 106 14.25 10.95 -13.92
C THR A 106 12.97 10.26 -13.48
N MET A 107 13.07 9.12 -12.77
CA MET A 107 11.90 8.42 -12.23
C MET A 107 11.08 9.29 -11.27
N LYS A 108 11.73 10.05 -10.38
CA LYS A 108 11.03 10.91 -9.39
C LYS A 108 10.16 12.01 -10.01
N ARG A 109 10.49 12.47 -11.22
CA ARG A 109 9.74 13.53 -11.90
C ARG A 109 8.59 13.00 -12.76
N ARG A 110 8.50 11.69 -12.92
CA ARG A 110 7.47 11.05 -13.73
C ARG A 110 6.25 10.74 -12.86
N GLU A 111 5.08 11.14 -13.34
CA GLU A 111 3.80 10.81 -12.71
C GLU A 111 3.34 9.39 -13.10
N LEU A 112 2.52 8.79 -12.24
CA LEU A 112 1.90 7.46 -12.40
C LEU A 112 0.40 7.57 -12.68
#